data_AF-D4XWB3-F1
#
_entry.id   AF-D4XWB3-F1
#
_cell.length_a   1.000
_cell.length_b   1.000
_cell.length_c   1.000
_cell.angle_alpha   90.00
_cell.angle_beta   90.00
_cell.angle_gamma   90.00
#
_symmetry.space_group_name_H-M   'P 1'
#
loop_
_entity.id
_entity.type
_entity.pdbx_description
1 polymer ?
#
loop_
_entity_poly.entity_id
_entity_poly.type
_entity_poly.pdbx_seq_one_letter_code
_entity_poly.pdbx_strand_id
1 'polypeptide(L)'
;MTITELLKVLNEKEFKTSIYGYDIEQVNKFFVDFSSNLYSHDIEFQKISNDYETLQKKYIELKQDAEKMKFDLKKQSDIIKGFTNGKK
;
A
#
# COMPACT_ATOMS: atom_id res chain seq x y z
N MET A 1 -12.07 -5.28 14.32
CA MET A 1 -10.88 -5.06 15.15
C MET A 1 -9.70 -4.82 14.22
N THR A 2 -9.29 -3.57 14.05
CA THR A 2 -8.07 -3.19 13.32
C THR A 2 -6.83 -3.52 14.15
N ILE A 3 -5.64 -3.53 13.55
CA ILE A 3 -4.37 -3.69 14.30
C ILE A 3 -4.24 -2.59 15.36
N THR A 4 -4.65 -1.37 15.03
CA THR A 4 -4.70 -0.23 15.97
C THR A 4 -5.63 -0.48 17.16
N GLU A 5 -6.83 -1.03 16.93
CA GLU A 5 -7.78 -1.38 17.99
C GLU A 5 -7.23 -2.50 18.89
N LEU A 6 -6.54 -3.48 18.31
CA LEU A 6 -5.89 -4.56 19.05
C LEU A 6 -4.72 -4.04 19.89
N LEU A 7 -3.83 -3.21 19.32
CA LEU A 7 -2.71 -2.60 20.04
C LEU A 7 -3.16 -1.76 21.23
N LYS A 8 -4.28 -1.04 21.11
CA LYS A 8 -4.86 -0.29 22.22
C LYS A 8 -5.26 -1.21 23.38
N VAL A 9 -5.95 -2.32 23.08
CA VAL A 9 -6.37 -3.30 24.09
C VAL A 9 -5.16 -3.96 24.75
N LEU A 10 -4.10 -4.26 23.98
CA LEU A 10 -2.90 -4.91 24.50
C LEU A 10 -2.08 -3.97 25.39
N ASN A 11 -1.94 -2.70 25.03
CA ASN A 11 -1.22 -1.71 25.84
C ASN A 11 -1.93 -1.36 27.16
N GLU A 12 -3.25 -1.52 27.22
CA GLU A 12 -4.04 -1.29 28.44
C GLU A 12 -4.09 -2.52 29.36
N LYS A 13 -3.62 -3.69 28.89
CA LYS A 13 -3.65 -4.94 29.66
C LYS A 13 -2.32 -5.20 30.37
N GLU A 14 -2.35 -5.04 31.69
CA GLU A 14 -1.36 -5.61 32.59
C GLU A 14 -2.04 -6.69 33.45
N PHE A 15 -1.51 -7.90 33.40
CA PHE A 15 -2.03 -8.98 34.24
C PHE A 15 -1.42 -8.87 35.63
N LYS A 16 -2.27 -8.94 36.67
CA LYS A 16 -1.90 -8.76 38.09
C LYS A 16 -1.95 -10.05 38.92
N THR A 17 -2.50 -11.12 38.37
CA THR A 17 -2.59 -12.44 39.02
C THR A 17 -2.18 -13.53 38.04
N SER A 18 -1.67 -14.66 38.56
CA SER A 18 -1.30 -15.80 37.71
C SER A 18 -2.49 -16.26 36.89
N ILE A 19 -2.28 -16.48 35.60
CA ILE A 19 -3.33 -16.93 34.68
C ILE A 19 -3.03 -18.37 34.33
N TYR A 20 -3.95 -19.30 34.60
CA TYR A 20 -3.80 -20.72 34.25
C TYR A 20 -2.47 -21.37 34.69
N GLY A 21 -1.86 -20.89 35.78
CA GLY A 21 -0.56 -21.39 36.27
C GLY A 21 0.66 -20.88 35.49
N TYR A 22 0.49 -19.97 34.53
CA TYR A 22 1.60 -19.29 33.86
C TYR A 22 2.24 -18.23 34.76
N ASP A 23 3.56 -18.13 34.65
CA ASP A 23 4.35 -17.07 35.27
C ASP A 23 3.95 -15.70 34.69
N ILE A 24 3.63 -14.77 35.57
CA ILE A 24 3.01 -13.50 35.16
C ILE A 24 4.00 -12.56 34.50
N GLU A 25 5.27 -12.59 34.89
CA GLU A 25 6.32 -11.80 34.28
C GLU A 25 6.54 -12.25 32.84
N GLN A 26 6.57 -13.57 32.59
CA GLN A 26 6.65 -14.13 31.25
C GLN A 26 5.43 -13.75 30.39
N VAL A 27 4.22 -13.81 30.94
CA VAL A 27 2.99 -13.42 30.23
C VAL A 27 3.03 -11.95 29.85
N ASN A 28 3.32 -11.06 30.80
CA ASN A 28 3.39 -9.62 30.53
C ASN A 28 4.50 -9.30 29.51
N LYS A 29 5.68 -9.94 29.62
CA LYS A 29 6.76 -9.79 28.64
C LYS A 29 6.34 -10.23 27.24
N PHE A 30 5.66 -11.37 27.12
CA PHE A 30 5.13 -11.84 25.84
C PHE A 30 4.20 -10.80 25.20
N PHE A 31 3.29 -10.20 25.97
CA PHE A 31 2.37 -9.19 25.45
C PHE A 31 3.06 -7.90 25.04
N VAL A 32 4.09 -7.46 25.76
CA VAL A 32 4.92 -6.32 25.37
C VAL A 32 5.64 -6.61 24.05
N ASP A 33 6.33 -7.74 23.96
CA ASP A 33 7.07 -8.15 22.76
C ASP A 33 6.13 -8.30 21.55
N PHE A 34 4.96 -8.92 21.76
CA PHE A 34 3.93 -9.08 20.74
C PHE A 34 3.37 -7.73 20.26
N SER A 35 3.10 -6.80 21.18
CA SER A 35 2.58 -5.47 20.84
C SER A 35 3.62 -4.66 20.05
N SER A 36 4.89 -4.75 20.44
CA SER A 36 6.00 -4.11 19.72
C SER A 36 6.09 -4.63 18.28
N ASN A 37 6.07 -5.96 18.09
CA ASN A 37 6.12 -6.58 16.77
C ASN A 37 4.90 -6.20 15.90
N LEU A 38 3.71 -6.18 16.48
CA LEU A 38 2.50 -5.73 15.77
C LEU A 38 2.60 -4.27 15.34
N TYR A 39 3.16 -3.40 16.18
CA TYR A 39 3.37 -2.00 15.83
C TYR A 39 4.36 -1.84 14.66
N SER A 40 5.47 -2.58 14.68
CA SER A 40 6.41 -2.61 13.55
C SER A 40 5.74 -3.07 12.25
N HIS A 41 4.92 -4.13 12.31
CA HIS A 41 4.17 -4.59 11.14
C HIS A 41 3.14 -3.57 10.64
N ASP A 42 2.46 -2.84 11.54
CA ASP A 42 1.52 -1.79 11.14
C ASP A 42 2.23 -0.66 10.37
N ILE A 43 3.41 -0.23 10.84
CA ILE A 43 4.23 0.77 10.14
C ILE A 43 4.64 0.29 8.76
N GLU A 44 5.14 -0.94 8.64
CA GLU A 44 5.52 -1.52 7.35
C GLU A 44 4.33 -1.61 6.40
N PHE A 45 3.16 -2.03 6.91
CA PHE A 45 1.94 -2.10 6.13
C PHE A 45 1.48 -0.72 5.63
N GLN A 46 1.51 0.30 6.49
CA GLN A 46 1.19 1.68 6.10
C GLN A 46 2.15 2.19 5.02
N LYS A 47 3.45 1.89 5.13
CA LYS A 47 4.43 2.23 4.11
C LYS A 47 4.12 1.56 2.77
N ILE A 48 3.86 0.26 2.77
CA ILE A 48 3.50 -0.48 1.56
C ILE A 48 2.22 0.08 0.93
N SER A 49 1.23 0.44 1.74
CA SER A 49 -0.01 1.07 1.26
C SER A 49 0.27 2.38 0.54
N ASN A 50 1.10 3.26 1.12
CA ASN A 50 1.48 4.54 0.50
C ASN A 50 2.28 4.35 -0.79
N ASP A 51 3.20 3.37 -0.81
CA ASP A 51 3.97 3.03 -2.01
C ASP A 51 3.06 2.52 -3.13
N TYR A 52 2.06 1.70 -2.79
CA TYR A 52 1.06 1.21 -3.73
C TYR A 52 0.20 2.34 -4.31
N GLU A 53 -0.29 3.28 -3.49
CA GLU A 53 -1.04 4.44 -3.97
C GLU A 53 -0.20 5.31 -4.93
N THR A 54 1.08 5.50 -4.60
CA THR A 54 2.01 6.24 -5.45
C THR A 54 2.23 5.54 -6.79
N LEU A 55 2.40 4.22 -6.77
CA LEU A 55 2.55 3.41 -7.98
C LEU A 55 1.28 3.46 -8.84
N GLN A 56 0.10 3.43 -8.23
CA GLN A 56 -1.17 3.52 -8.93
C GLN A 56 -1.33 4.87 -9.66
N LYS A 57 -0.93 5.99 -9.02
CA LYS A 57 -0.94 7.31 -9.67
C LYS A 57 -0.02 7.35 -10.89
N LYS A 58 1.22 6.88 -10.76
CA LYS A 58 2.17 6.78 -11.87
C LYS A 58 1.65 5.92 -13.03
N TYR A 59 0.97 4.81 -12.71
CA TYR A 59 0.35 3.97 -13.72
C TYR A 59 -0.73 4.73 -14.51
N ILE A 60 -1.56 5.52 -13.82
CA ILE A 60 -2.60 6.33 -14.48
C ILE A 60 -1.98 7.38 -15.40
N GLU A 61 -0.93 8.08 -14.95
CA GLU A 61 -0.20 9.07 -15.74
C GLU A 61 0.39 8.45 -17.01
N LEU A 62 1.11 7.33 -16.86
CA LEU A 62 1.69 6.61 -18.01
C LEU A 62 0.63 6.11 -18.99
N LYS A 63 -0.53 5.70 -18.48
CA LYS A 63 -1.66 5.29 -19.34
C LYS A 63 -2.18 6.46 -20.17
N GLN A 64 -2.34 7.64 -19.56
CA GLN A 64 -2.78 8.84 -20.25
C GLN A 64 -1.76 9.29 -21.31
N ASP A 65 -0.47 9.25 -20.99
CA ASP A 65 0.60 9.56 -21.93
C ASP A 65 0.60 8.60 -23.12
N ALA A 66 0.41 7.30 -22.89
CA ALA A 66 0.31 6.31 -23.96
C ALA A 66 -0.91 6.56 -24.87
N GLU A 67 -2.06 6.93 -24.31
CA GLU A 67 -3.25 7.29 -25.08
C GLU A 67 -3.03 8.54 -25.93
N LYS A 68 -2.35 9.55 -25.38
CA LYS A 68 -1.99 10.78 -26.11
C LYS A 68 -1.02 10.48 -27.26
N MET A 69 0.04 9.70 -27.01
CA MET A 69 0.98 9.28 -28.06
C MET A 69 0.27 8.52 -29.18
N LYS A 70 -0.67 7.62 -28.83
CA LYS A 70 -1.47 6.89 -29.82
C LYS A 70 -2.31 7.83 -30.68
N PHE A 71 -2.90 8.85 -30.08
CA PHE A 71 -3.65 9.88 -30.81
C PHE A 71 -2.74 10.68 -31.75
N ASP A 72 -1.60 11.16 -31.27
CA ASP A 72 -0.65 11.94 -32.05
C ASP A 72 -0.10 11.13 -33.24
N LEU A 73 0.26 9.86 -33.02
CA LEU A 73 0.69 8.94 -34.08
C LEU A 73 -0.42 8.74 -35.14
N LYS A 74 -1.68 8.60 -34.72
CA LYS A 74 -2.80 8.48 -35.65
C LYS A 74 -2.96 9.74 -36.49
N LYS A 75 -2.91 10.92 -35.87
CA LYS A 75 -2.99 12.21 -36.56
C LYS A 75 -1.86 12.37 -37.59
N GLN A 76 -0.62 12.02 -37.21
CA GLN A 76 0.51 12.05 -38.14
C GLN A 76 0.34 11.06 -39.30
N SER A 77 -0.14 9.85 -39.02
CA SER A 77 -0.44 8.85 -40.06
C SER A 77 -1.46 9.35 -41.07
N ASP A 78 -2.54 9.99 -40.59
CA ASP A 78 -3.61 10.51 -41.44
C ASP A 78 -3.11 11.68 -42.32
N ILE A 79 -2.27 12.56 -41.77
CA ILE A 79 -1.60 13.63 -42.53
C ILE A 79 -0.74 13.04 -43.66
N ILE A 80 0.10 12.04 -43.35
CA ILE A 80 0.97 11.40 -44.35
C ILE A 80 0.13 10.77 -45.47
N LYS A 81 -0.96 10.07 -45.14
CA LYS A 81 -1.89 9.50 -46.13
C LYS A 81 -2.53 10.57 -47.00
N GLY A 82 -2.87 11.73 -46.44
CA GLY A 82 -3.38 12.87 -47.21
C GLY A 82 -2.39 13.35 -48.27
N PHE A 83 -1.10 13.43 -47.93
CA PHE A 83 -0.05 13.84 -48.88
C PHE A 83 0.24 12.78 -49.96
N THR A 84 0.12 11.49 -49.64
CA THR A 84 0.43 10.41 -50.60
C THR A 84 -0.73 10.09 -51.53
N ASN A 85 -1.98 10.28 -51.10
CA ASN A 85 -3.16 10.03 -51.94
C ASN A 85 -3.51 11.18 -52.89
N GLY A 86 -3.02 12.40 -52.65
CA GLY A 86 -3.24 13.56 -53.53
C GLY A 86 -2.27 13.69 -54.73
N LYS A 87 -1.38 12.71 -54.94
CA LYS A 87 -0.38 12.70 -56.03
C LYS A 87 -0.74 11.78 -57.23
N LYS A 88 -2.02 11.46 -57.43
CA LYS A 88 -2.50 10.71 -58.60
C LYS A 88 -3.33 11.60 -59.52
#